data_AF-A0A1H8VIS3-F1
#
_entry.id   AF-A0A1H8VIS3-F1
#
_cell.length_a   1.000
_cell.length_b   1.000
_cell.length_c   1.000
_cell.angle_alpha   90.00
_cell.angle_beta   90.00
_cell.angle_gamma   90.00
#
_symmetry.space_group_name_H-M   'P 1'
#
loop_
_entity.id
_entity.type
_entity.pdbx_description
1 polymer ?
#
loop_
_entity_poly.entity_id
_entity_poly.type
_entity_poly.pdbx_seq_one_letter_code
_entity_poly.pdbx_strand_id
1 'polypeptide(L)'
;MTPTVHRRDVLTALGAGITSLAGCTSRTSPASGDDVDKTVYVGAYHWGYLIVDENGEEQEQVVLQRGAVLRLISFNTLSGQAVQALPSSIREAIPDHEALEERNKERIPPPSDGDFHELLEEANERFPDHSLAIMPSGQMQMGGGMMLHPVVLSHTATAPVVRQVGARQRDDYTLSCLTECGYGHPYMQLDGAIIII
;
A
#
# COMPACT_ATOMS: atom_id res chain seq x y z
N MET A 1 -15.15 88.63 17.45
CA MET A 1 -16.06 88.99 16.35
C MET A 1 -16.13 87.81 15.40
N THR A 2 -17.23 87.06 15.45
CA THR A 2 -17.67 86.09 14.43
C THR A 2 -18.39 86.88 13.32
N PRO A 3 -18.45 86.40 12.05
CA PRO A 3 -19.54 85.48 11.70
C PRO A 3 -19.16 84.47 10.58
N THR A 4 -19.49 83.20 10.75
CA THR A 4 -20.63 82.45 10.14
C THR A 4 -20.27 81.60 8.93
N VAL A 5 -20.28 80.30 9.20
CA VAL A 5 -20.39 79.16 8.29
C VAL A 5 -21.75 79.20 7.56
N HIS A 6 -21.75 78.88 6.26
CA HIS A 6 -22.98 78.57 5.53
C HIS A 6 -23.16 77.04 5.41
N ARG A 7 -24.28 76.56 5.99
CA ARG A 7 -24.87 75.23 5.78
C ARG A 7 -25.46 75.11 4.37
N ARG A 8 -25.41 73.89 3.81
CA ARG A 8 -26.55 73.06 3.32
C ARG A 8 -25.97 71.76 2.72
N ASP A 9 -26.12 70.64 3.44
CA ASP A 9 -27.09 69.54 3.21
C ASP A 9 -26.46 68.50 2.24
N VAL A 10 -26.40 67.18 2.48
CA VAL A 10 -27.51 66.24 2.67
C VAL A 10 -26.93 64.83 3.04
N LEU A 11 -27.55 64.21 4.05
CA LEU A 11 -27.74 62.76 4.36
C LEU A 11 -26.56 61.81 4.71
N THR A 12 -26.42 61.65 6.02
CA THR A 12 -26.57 60.39 6.78
C THR A 12 -26.80 59.09 6.00
N ALA A 13 -25.86 58.14 6.15
CA ALA A 13 -26.17 56.71 6.20
C ALA A 13 -25.38 56.08 7.36
N LEU A 14 -26.11 55.82 8.45
CA LEU A 14 -25.69 54.95 9.54
C LEU A 14 -25.70 53.50 9.04
N GLY A 15 -24.56 52.83 9.14
CA GLY A 15 -24.44 51.39 8.95
C GLY A 15 -23.36 50.86 9.88
N ALA A 16 -23.77 50.42 11.05
CA ALA A 16 -22.91 49.78 12.05
C ALA A 16 -22.28 48.49 11.49
N GLY A 17 -21.05 48.19 11.89
CA GLY A 17 -20.40 46.93 11.57
C GLY A 17 -18.93 46.89 12.01
N ILE A 18 -18.70 46.84 13.32
CA ILE A 18 -17.39 46.53 13.89
C ILE A 18 -17.20 45.02 13.74
N THR A 19 -16.27 44.56 12.90
CA THR A 19 -15.62 43.25 13.09
C THR A 19 -14.17 43.31 12.62
N SER A 20 -13.29 43.16 13.61
CA SER A 20 -11.87 42.91 13.52
C SER A 20 -11.56 41.65 12.70
N LEU A 21 -10.81 41.80 11.61
CA LEU A 21 -10.20 40.67 10.89
C LEU A 21 -8.84 40.35 11.52
N ALA A 22 -8.87 39.45 12.50
CA ALA A 22 -7.69 38.74 12.99
C ALA A 22 -7.76 37.29 12.49
N GLY A 23 -6.63 36.77 12.00
CA GLY A 23 -6.40 35.35 11.66
C GLY A 23 -6.57 35.04 10.16
N CYS A 24 -5.70 34.30 9.48
CA CYS A 24 -4.56 33.49 9.90
C CYS A 24 -3.54 33.49 8.76
N THR A 25 -2.32 33.99 8.99
CA THR A 25 -1.16 33.59 8.18
C THR A 25 -0.79 32.17 8.59
N SER A 26 -1.37 31.18 7.93
CA SER A 26 -0.96 29.79 8.08
C SER A 26 0.50 29.69 7.67
N ARG A 27 1.37 29.47 8.66
CA ARG A 27 2.72 28.96 8.47
C ARG A 27 2.62 27.71 7.61
N THR A 28 3.07 27.78 6.37
CA THR A 28 3.50 26.59 5.65
C THR A 28 4.82 26.14 6.29
N SER A 29 4.70 25.43 7.42
CA SER A 29 5.78 24.55 7.85
C SER A 29 5.89 23.42 6.81
N PRO A 30 7.11 23.06 6.36
CA PRO A 30 7.29 21.93 5.45
C PRO A 30 6.77 20.66 6.15
N ALA A 31 5.92 19.89 5.47
CA ALA A 31 5.40 18.63 5.97
C ALA A 31 6.57 17.66 6.20
N SER A 32 6.98 17.56 7.47
CA SER A 32 7.80 16.48 7.99
C SER A 32 6.92 15.23 8.03
N GLY A 33 7.37 14.13 7.43
CA GLY A 33 6.52 12.96 7.14
C GLY A 33 5.92 12.30 8.39
N ASP A 34 4.60 12.07 8.39
CA ASP A 34 3.89 11.19 9.35
C ASP A 34 2.41 10.88 9.01
N ASP A 35 1.83 11.38 7.91
CA ASP A 35 0.44 11.04 7.53
C ASP A 35 0.38 9.66 6.85
N VAL A 36 0.46 8.59 7.66
CA VAL A 36 0.17 7.21 7.24
C VAL A 36 -1.04 6.72 8.01
N ASP A 37 -2.11 6.42 7.29
CA ASP A 37 -3.36 5.93 7.87
C ASP A 37 -3.31 4.44 8.21
N LYS A 38 -2.53 3.66 7.46
CA LYS A 38 -2.39 2.22 7.68
C LYS A 38 -1.02 1.71 7.26
N THR A 39 -0.44 0.82 8.05
CA THR A 39 0.79 0.08 7.69
C THR A 39 0.47 -1.40 7.53
N VAL A 40 0.97 -2.02 6.47
CA VAL A 40 0.89 -3.47 6.25
C VAL A 40 2.24 -4.02 5.81
N TYR A 41 2.48 -5.28 6.16
CA TYR A 41 3.62 -6.07 5.75
C TYR A 41 3.18 -7.04 4.67
N VAL A 42 3.89 -7.07 3.54
CA VAL A 42 3.56 -7.97 2.42
C VAL A 42 4.73 -8.89 2.16
N GLY A 43 4.56 -10.15 2.53
CA GLY A 43 5.54 -11.22 2.25
C GLY A 43 5.23 -11.87 0.91
N ALA A 44 6.19 -11.87 0.00
CA ALA A 44 6.14 -12.67 -1.22
C ALA A 44 6.83 -14.01 -0.95
N TYR A 45 6.09 -15.11 -1.14
CA TYR A 45 6.62 -16.47 -1.18
C TYR A 45 6.34 -17.05 -2.56
N HIS A 46 6.90 -18.23 -2.86
CA HIS A 46 6.66 -18.83 -4.17
C HIS A 46 5.17 -18.99 -4.44
N TRP A 47 4.77 -18.32 -5.52
CA TRP A 47 3.44 -18.36 -6.10
C TRP A 47 2.33 -17.73 -5.26
N GLY A 48 2.65 -16.99 -4.18
CA GLY A 48 1.63 -16.28 -3.40
C GLY A 48 2.14 -15.09 -2.58
N TYR A 49 1.18 -14.41 -1.95
CA TYR A 49 1.43 -13.32 -1.01
C TYR A 49 0.74 -13.59 0.31
N LEU A 50 1.34 -13.07 1.39
CA LEU A 50 0.69 -12.91 2.69
C LEU A 50 0.67 -11.42 3.05
N ILE A 51 -0.42 -10.98 3.67
CA ILE A 51 -0.55 -9.61 4.19
C ILE A 51 -0.67 -9.72 5.69
N VAL A 52 0.17 -9.00 6.43
CA VAL A 52 0.16 -8.97 7.89
C VAL A 52 0.02 -7.53 8.35
N ASP A 53 -0.82 -7.29 9.35
CA ASP A 53 -0.98 -5.96 9.94
C ASP A 53 0.17 -5.61 10.90
N GLU A 54 0.09 -4.49 11.60
CA GLU A 54 1.14 -4.08 12.55
C GLU A 54 1.20 -4.94 13.83
N ASN A 55 0.13 -5.68 14.13
CA ASN A 55 0.01 -6.53 15.30
C ASN A 55 0.54 -7.95 15.06
N GLY A 56 0.84 -8.31 13.81
CA GLY A 56 1.23 -9.68 13.45
C GLY A 56 0.04 -10.55 13.07
N GLU A 57 -1.12 -9.97 12.75
CA GLU A 57 -2.29 -10.72 12.31
C GLU A 57 -2.34 -10.77 10.78
N GLU A 58 -2.42 -11.99 10.21
CA GLU A 58 -2.63 -12.18 8.78
C GLU A 58 -4.01 -11.65 8.36
N GLN A 59 -4.03 -10.92 7.24
CA GLN A 59 -5.20 -10.26 6.69
C GLN A 59 -5.53 -10.86 5.33
N GLU A 60 -6.79 -11.26 5.13
CA GLU A 60 -7.28 -11.65 3.80
C GLU A 60 -7.40 -10.43 2.88
N GLN A 61 -7.73 -9.27 3.44
CA GLN A 61 -7.93 -8.02 2.70
C GLN A 61 -7.57 -6.77 3.52
N VAL A 62 -7.20 -5.70 2.83
CA VAL A 62 -6.92 -4.38 3.42
C VAL A 62 -7.97 -3.39 2.95
N VAL A 63 -8.86 -2.98 3.85
CA VAL A 63 -9.87 -1.93 3.56
C VAL A 63 -9.32 -0.56 3.91
N LEU A 64 -9.48 0.40 2.99
CA LEU A 64 -9.04 1.78 3.12
C LEU A 64 -10.16 2.76 2.73
N GLN A 65 -10.16 3.93 3.36
CA GLN A 65 -10.99 5.05 2.92
C GLN A 65 -10.32 5.78 1.76
N ARG A 66 -11.10 6.29 0.80
CA ARG A 66 -10.56 7.19 -0.21
C ARG A 66 -9.84 8.39 0.42
N GLY A 67 -8.60 8.62 0.00
CA GLY A 67 -7.71 9.66 0.51
C GLY A 67 -6.66 9.15 1.49
N ALA A 68 -6.82 7.92 2.02
CA ALA A 68 -5.87 7.32 2.94
C ALA A 68 -4.50 7.05 2.29
N VAL A 69 -3.44 7.06 3.09
CA VAL A 69 -2.09 6.68 2.73
C VAL A 69 -1.76 5.33 3.36
N LEU A 70 -1.51 4.34 2.51
CA LEU A 70 -1.06 3.01 2.90
C LEU A 70 0.47 2.95 2.84
N ARG A 71 1.12 2.60 3.95
CA ARG A 71 2.52 2.21 3.99
C ARG A 71 2.62 0.69 3.80
N LEU A 72 3.34 0.28 2.76
CA LEU A 72 3.67 -1.12 2.50
C LEU A 72 5.12 -1.39 2.86
N ILE A 73 5.33 -2.43 3.65
CA ILE A 73 6.65 -2.98 3.97
C ILE A 73 6.71 -4.37 3.33
N SER A 74 7.34 -4.43 2.16
CA SER A 74 7.34 -5.62 1.29
C SER A 74 8.67 -6.35 1.35
N PHE A 75 8.64 -7.68 1.37
CA PHE A 75 9.83 -8.52 1.49
C PHE A 75 9.62 -9.87 0.81
N ASN A 76 10.73 -10.53 0.45
CA ASN A 76 10.73 -11.92 0.00
C ASN A 76 10.90 -12.82 1.23
N THR A 77 10.04 -13.83 1.43
CA THR A 77 10.08 -14.72 2.60
C THR A 77 11.33 -15.60 2.63
N LEU A 78 11.94 -15.87 1.47
CA LEU A 78 13.22 -16.57 1.37
C LEU A 78 14.41 -15.69 1.76
N SER A 79 14.20 -14.37 1.87
CA SER A 79 15.26 -13.44 2.21
C SER A 79 15.52 -13.39 3.70
N GLY A 80 16.39 -14.28 4.18
CA GLY A 80 16.69 -14.43 5.60
C GLY A 80 17.05 -13.10 6.28
N GLN A 81 17.87 -12.24 5.67
CA GLN A 81 18.23 -10.95 6.28
C GLN A 81 17.07 -9.94 6.28
N ALA A 82 16.32 -9.81 5.18
CA ALA A 82 15.16 -8.93 5.14
C ALA A 82 14.08 -9.36 6.14
N VAL A 83 13.84 -10.66 6.28
CA VAL A 83 12.93 -11.22 7.29
C VAL A 83 13.44 -10.91 8.69
N GLN A 84 14.73 -11.11 8.98
CA GLN A 84 15.30 -10.83 10.30
C GLN A 84 15.25 -9.34 10.70
N ALA A 85 15.17 -8.43 9.72
CA ALA A 85 15.00 -7.01 9.97
C ALA A 85 13.55 -6.59 10.34
N LEU A 86 12.58 -7.51 10.23
CA LEU A 86 11.18 -7.27 10.61
C LEU A 86 10.99 -7.34 12.14
N PRO A 87 9.94 -6.66 12.67
CA PRO A 87 9.52 -6.87 14.07
C PRO A 87 9.25 -8.35 14.36
N SER A 88 9.44 -8.79 15.61
CA SER A 88 9.24 -10.20 15.99
C SER A 88 7.83 -10.70 15.73
N SER A 89 6.81 -9.89 16.05
CA SER A 89 5.40 -10.22 15.78
C SER A 89 5.15 -10.55 14.31
N ILE A 90 5.78 -9.81 13.40
CA ILE A 90 5.64 -10.04 11.96
C ILE A 90 6.41 -11.30 11.53
N ARG A 91 7.61 -11.53 12.06
CA ARG A 91 8.40 -12.74 11.76
C ARG A 91 7.67 -14.01 12.19
N GLU A 92 7.05 -13.98 13.36
CA GLU A 92 6.30 -15.10 13.93
C GLU A 92 4.98 -15.36 13.19
N ALA A 93 4.45 -14.36 12.48
CA ALA A 93 3.25 -14.48 11.66
C ALA A 93 3.49 -15.12 10.28
N ILE A 94 4.75 -15.27 9.85
CA ILE A 94 5.07 -15.89 8.56
C ILE A 94 4.86 -17.41 8.68
N PRO A 95 3.96 -18.02 7.88
CA PRO A 95 3.77 -19.46 7.88
C PRO A 95 5.06 -20.17 7.43
N ASP A 96 5.25 -21.40 7.92
CA ASP A 96 6.35 -22.24 7.47
C ASP A 96 6.16 -22.73 6.02
N HIS A 97 7.20 -23.35 5.48
CA HIS A 97 7.22 -23.80 4.09
C HIS A 97 6.11 -24.81 3.79
N GLU A 98 5.84 -25.75 4.71
CA GLU A 98 4.82 -26.79 4.54
C GLU A 98 3.42 -26.17 4.46
N ALA A 99 3.09 -25.22 5.35
CA ALA A 99 1.82 -24.51 5.31
C ALA A 99 1.63 -23.69 4.02
N LEU A 100 2.70 -23.06 3.52
CA LEU A 100 2.65 -22.31 2.26
C LEU A 100 2.49 -23.23 1.04
N GLU A 101 3.14 -24.40 1.04
CA GLU A 101 2.99 -25.41 -0.01
C GLU A 101 1.55 -25.94 -0.06
N GLU A 102 0.94 -26.27 1.08
CA GLU A 102 -0.44 -26.73 1.13
C GLU A 102 -1.44 -25.69 0.61
N ARG A 103 -1.27 -24.41 1.00
CA ARG A 103 -2.08 -23.31 0.44
C ARG A 103 -1.97 -23.22 -1.08
N ASN A 104 -0.77 -23.47 -1.61
CA ASN A 104 -0.54 -23.47 -3.05
C ASN A 104 -1.25 -24.66 -3.73
N LYS A 105 -1.22 -25.86 -3.15
CA LYS A 105 -1.95 -27.04 -3.67
C LYS A 105 -3.47 -26.84 -3.70
N GLU A 106 -4.02 -26.09 -2.76
CA GLU A 106 -5.47 -25.78 -2.72
C GLU A 106 -5.91 -24.80 -3.81
N ARG A 107 -5.03 -23.89 -4.23
CA ARG A 107 -5.36 -22.76 -5.09
C ARG A 107 -4.89 -22.91 -6.53
N ILE A 108 -3.76 -23.59 -6.74
CA ILE A 108 -3.11 -23.73 -8.04
C ILE A 108 -3.51 -25.07 -8.65
N PRO A 109 -3.94 -25.12 -9.93
CA PRO A 109 -4.22 -26.38 -10.61
C PRO A 109 -3.03 -27.34 -10.53
N PRO A 110 -3.27 -28.64 -10.32
CA PRO A 110 -2.20 -29.62 -10.29
C PRO A 110 -1.46 -29.64 -11.64
N PRO A 111 -0.12 -29.78 -11.63
CA PRO A 111 0.66 -29.81 -12.85
C PRO A 111 0.29 -31.03 -13.70
N SER A 112 0.36 -30.89 -15.02
CA SER A 112 0.11 -32.01 -15.94
C SER A 112 1.25 -33.03 -16.00
N ASP A 113 2.44 -32.62 -15.54
CA ASP A 113 3.66 -33.43 -15.48
C ASP A 113 4.52 -32.95 -14.29
N GLY A 114 5.25 -33.87 -13.66
CA GLY A 114 6.01 -33.63 -12.43
C GLY A 114 5.16 -33.57 -11.15
N ASP A 115 5.83 -33.52 -10.00
CA ASP A 115 5.19 -33.34 -8.70
C ASP A 115 5.21 -31.85 -8.27
N PHE A 116 4.19 -31.44 -7.51
CA PHE A 116 4.05 -30.06 -7.05
C PHE A 116 5.24 -29.62 -6.19
N HIS A 117 5.73 -30.50 -5.32
CA HIS A 117 6.87 -30.24 -4.45
C HIS A 117 8.16 -30.09 -5.27
N GLU A 118 8.39 -30.96 -6.26
CA GLU A 118 9.56 -30.88 -7.14
C GLU A 118 9.59 -29.55 -7.93
N LEU A 119 8.45 -29.12 -8.45
CA LEU A 119 8.34 -27.83 -9.15
C LEU A 119 8.57 -26.63 -8.22
N LEU A 120 8.17 -26.74 -6.96
CA LEU A 120 8.38 -25.70 -5.96
C LEU A 120 9.86 -25.60 -5.58
N GLU A 121 10.52 -26.74 -5.37
CA GLU A 121 11.97 -26.81 -5.15
C GLU A 121 12.76 -26.27 -6.34
N GLU A 122 12.37 -26.61 -7.57
CA GLU A 122 12.98 -26.05 -8.77
C GLU A 122 12.81 -24.52 -8.82
N ALA A 123 11.63 -24.01 -8.46
CA ALA A 123 11.37 -22.58 -8.43
C ALA A 123 12.22 -21.87 -7.37
N ASN A 124 12.36 -22.45 -6.17
CA ASN A 124 13.23 -21.93 -5.11
C ASN A 124 14.69 -21.80 -5.58
N GLU A 125 15.18 -22.77 -6.35
CA GLU A 125 16.57 -22.76 -6.81
C GLU A 125 16.78 -21.81 -7.99
N ARG A 126 15.89 -21.86 -8.99
CA ARG A 126 16.10 -21.20 -10.29
C ARG A 126 15.51 -19.80 -10.38
N PHE A 127 14.44 -19.54 -9.62
CA PHE A 127 13.67 -18.30 -9.69
C PHE A 127 13.35 -17.73 -8.29
N PRO A 128 14.34 -17.55 -7.41
CA PRO A 128 14.13 -17.20 -6.01
C PRO A 128 13.60 -15.77 -5.79
N ASP A 129 13.67 -14.91 -6.82
CA ASP A 129 13.26 -13.52 -6.74
C ASP A 129 11.78 -13.35 -7.11
N HIS A 130 11.16 -12.35 -6.49
CA HIS A 130 9.77 -11.98 -6.78
C HIS A 130 9.67 -10.48 -7.09
N SER A 131 8.47 -10.04 -7.44
CA SER A 131 8.14 -8.62 -7.38
C SER A 131 6.79 -8.43 -6.71
N LEU A 132 6.47 -7.17 -6.42
CA LEU A 132 5.15 -6.77 -5.96
C LEU A 132 4.68 -5.57 -6.79
N ALA A 133 3.54 -5.74 -7.44
CA ALA A 133 2.78 -4.67 -8.05
C ALA A 133 1.40 -4.57 -7.38
N ILE A 134 0.84 -3.36 -7.34
CA ILE A 134 -0.57 -3.13 -6.99
C ILE A 134 -1.24 -2.59 -8.24
N MET A 135 -2.27 -3.30 -8.70
CA MET A 135 -2.98 -3.02 -9.94
C MET A 135 -4.48 -3.07 -9.68
N PRO A 136 -5.32 -2.33 -10.43
CA PRO A 136 -6.77 -2.52 -10.39
C PRO A 136 -7.13 -3.97 -10.72
N SER A 137 -8.03 -4.58 -9.95
CA SER A 137 -8.44 -5.96 -10.21
C SER A 137 -9.16 -6.10 -11.55
N GLY A 138 -8.96 -7.23 -12.24
CA GLY A 138 -9.65 -7.53 -13.49
C GLY A 138 -9.28 -6.63 -14.68
N GLN A 139 -8.33 -5.70 -14.55
CA GLN A 139 -7.87 -4.83 -15.64
C GLN A 139 -6.39 -5.05 -15.97
N MET A 140 -6.09 -5.25 -17.26
CA MET A 140 -4.71 -5.26 -17.76
C MET A 140 -4.18 -3.85 -18.11
N GLN A 141 -4.94 -2.79 -17.84
CA GLN A 141 -4.53 -1.41 -18.13
C GLN A 141 -3.99 -0.70 -16.89
N MET A 142 -2.73 -0.27 -16.97
CA MET A 142 -2.07 0.55 -15.96
C MET A 142 -2.47 2.02 -16.12
N GLY A 143 -3.55 2.47 -15.48
CA GLY A 143 -3.98 3.87 -15.56
C GLY A 143 -4.81 4.34 -14.36
N GLY A 144 -4.29 5.30 -13.58
CA GLY A 144 -4.99 5.92 -12.45
C GLY A 144 -5.10 5.04 -11.18
N GLY A 145 -5.62 5.60 -10.07
CA GLY A 145 -5.89 4.87 -8.81
C GLY A 145 -4.70 4.67 -7.84
N MET A 146 -4.81 3.63 -6.98
CA MET A 146 -3.71 3.14 -6.14
C MET A 146 -2.85 2.19 -6.98
N MET A 147 -1.82 2.72 -7.63
CA MET A 147 -0.87 1.89 -8.37
C MET A 147 0.49 1.89 -7.67
N LEU A 148 1.02 0.70 -7.47
CA LEU A 148 2.42 0.50 -7.15
C LEU A 148 3.07 -0.11 -8.38
N HIS A 149 3.98 0.65 -9.00
CA HIS A 149 4.86 0.09 -10.03
C HIS A 149 5.64 -1.09 -9.44
N PRO A 150 5.92 -2.13 -10.24
CA PRO A 150 6.57 -3.34 -9.74
C PRO A 150 7.84 -3.00 -8.96
N VAL A 151 7.90 -3.47 -7.71
CA VAL A 151 9.12 -3.44 -6.91
C VAL A 151 9.72 -4.84 -6.89
N VAL A 152 11.01 -4.96 -7.20
CA VAL A 152 11.73 -6.23 -7.11
C VAL A 152 11.94 -6.57 -5.64
N LEU A 153 11.61 -7.80 -5.28
CA LEU A 153 11.79 -8.40 -3.96
C LEU A 153 12.83 -9.52 -4.08
N SER A 154 14.10 -9.17 -3.95
CA SER A 154 15.17 -10.15 -4.09
C SER A 154 15.30 -11.06 -2.86
N HIS A 155 15.57 -12.34 -3.09
CA HIS A 155 15.92 -13.28 -2.02
C HIS A 155 17.22 -12.90 -1.30
N THR A 156 18.12 -12.14 -1.95
CA THR A 156 19.37 -11.66 -1.32
C THR A 156 19.24 -10.30 -0.63
N ALA A 157 18.03 -9.74 -0.56
CA ALA A 157 17.83 -8.44 0.07
C ALA A 157 18.26 -8.44 1.55
N THR A 158 18.87 -7.35 1.99
CA THR A 158 19.28 -7.20 3.39
C THR A 158 18.25 -6.44 4.23
N ALA A 159 17.22 -5.88 3.58
CA ALA A 159 16.17 -5.11 4.22
C ALA A 159 14.86 -5.18 3.40
N PRO A 160 13.68 -5.06 4.05
CA PRO A 160 12.41 -4.88 3.38
C PRO A 160 12.35 -3.60 2.55
N VAL A 161 11.54 -3.62 1.49
CA VAL A 161 11.24 -2.45 0.66
C VAL A 161 10.04 -1.70 1.24
N VAL A 162 10.25 -0.43 1.58
CA VAL A 162 9.19 0.44 2.10
C VAL A 162 8.65 1.35 1.00
N ARG A 163 7.33 1.39 0.83
CA ARG A 163 6.61 2.28 -0.10
C ARG A 163 5.38 2.88 0.56
N GLN A 164 4.96 4.03 0.07
CA GLN A 164 3.69 4.65 0.44
C GLN A 164 2.85 4.84 -0.82
N VAL A 165 1.58 4.46 -0.76
CA VAL A 165 0.63 4.60 -1.87
C VAL A 165 -0.65 5.25 -1.38
N GLY A 166 -1.21 6.15 -2.18
CA GLY A 166 -2.43 6.87 -1.85
C GLY A 166 -3.68 6.19 -2.41
N ALA A 167 -4.71 6.06 -1.58
CA ALA A 167 -6.01 5.48 -1.92
C ALA A 167 -6.88 6.47 -2.71
N ARG A 168 -6.54 6.73 -3.97
CA ARG A 168 -7.14 7.85 -4.74
C ARG A 168 -8.50 7.55 -5.36
N GLN A 169 -8.75 6.30 -5.73
CA GLN A 169 -9.93 5.88 -6.47
C GLN A 169 -10.56 4.68 -5.79
N ARG A 170 -11.88 4.73 -5.61
CA ARG A 170 -12.67 3.59 -5.12
C ARG A 170 -12.60 2.47 -6.14
N ASP A 171 -12.10 1.33 -5.70
CA ASP A 171 -11.99 0.11 -6.48
C ASP A 171 -11.46 -1.01 -5.58
N ASP A 172 -11.40 -2.21 -6.12
CA ASP A 172 -10.58 -3.29 -5.58
C ASP A 172 -9.28 -3.45 -6.39
N TYR A 173 -8.22 -3.82 -5.68
CA TYR A 173 -6.86 -3.89 -6.21
C TYR A 173 -6.22 -5.22 -5.87
N THR A 174 -5.47 -5.73 -6.83
CA THR A 174 -4.79 -7.02 -6.83
C THR A 174 -3.30 -6.82 -6.53
N LEU A 175 -2.72 -7.68 -5.70
CA LEU A 175 -1.27 -7.84 -5.63
C LEU A 175 -0.83 -8.82 -6.72
N SER A 176 0.19 -8.48 -7.49
CA SER A 176 0.65 -9.32 -8.60
C SER A 176 2.18 -9.37 -8.69
N CYS A 177 2.70 -10.56 -9.01
CA CYS A 177 4.11 -10.77 -9.29
C CYS A 177 4.33 -10.62 -10.80
N LEU A 178 5.23 -9.74 -11.19
CA LEU A 178 5.64 -9.55 -12.59
C LEU A 178 7.06 -10.08 -12.86
N THR A 179 7.66 -10.76 -11.89
CA THR A 179 8.95 -11.45 -12.02
C THR A 179 8.66 -12.92 -12.23
N GLU A 180 9.15 -13.50 -13.33
CA GLU A 180 9.02 -14.93 -13.62
C GLU A 180 9.51 -15.75 -12.41
N CYS A 181 8.62 -16.58 -11.85
CA CYS A 181 8.88 -17.34 -10.62
C CYS A 181 8.53 -18.83 -10.74
N GLY A 182 8.54 -19.37 -11.96
CA GLY A 182 8.33 -20.78 -12.23
C GLY A 182 6.86 -21.15 -12.44
N TYR A 183 6.55 -22.44 -12.30
CA TYR A 183 5.25 -23.02 -12.68
C TYR A 183 4.03 -22.22 -12.18
N GLY A 184 4.02 -21.84 -10.91
CA GLY A 184 2.89 -21.14 -10.30
C GLY A 184 2.86 -19.63 -10.58
N HIS A 185 3.79 -19.07 -11.35
CA HIS A 185 3.86 -17.63 -11.65
C HIS A 185 2.54 -17.05 -12.19
N PRO A 186 1.83 -17.68 -13.14
CA PRO A 186 0.55 -17.16 -13.63
C PRO A 186 -0.55 -17.06 -12.56
N TYR A 187 -0.37 -17.78 -11.45
CA TYR A 187 -1.30 -17.79 -10.33
C TYR A 187 -0.79 -16.93 -9.16
N MET A 188 0.37 -16.29 -9.27
CA MET A 188 0.93 -15.45 -8.20
C MET A 188 0.26 -14.07 -8.17
N GLN A 189 -1.04 -14.10 -7.84
CA GLN A 189 -1.89 -12.94 -7.64
C GLN A 189 -2.76 -13.14 -6.39
N LEU A 190 -3.05 -12.03 -5.72
CA LEU A 190 -4.04 -11.96 -4.64
C LEU A 190 -5.08 -10.93 -5.03
N ASP A 191 -6.17 -11.39 -5.64
CA ASP A 191 -7.25 -10.56 -6.14
C ASP A 191 -8.05 -9.94 -4.97
N GLY A 192 -8.43 -8.66 -5.09
CA GLY A 192 -9.18 -7.97 -4.04
C GLY A 192 -8.40 -7.75 -2.73
N ALA A 193 -7.07 -7.93 -2.74
CA ALA A 193 -6.20 -7.73 -1.60
C ALA A 193 -6.34 -6.37 -0.91
N ILE A 194 -6.65 -5.32 -1.69
CA ILE A 194 -6.88 -3.97 -1.17
C ILE A 194 -8.20 -3.44 -1.71
N ILE A 195 -9.07 -2.95 -0.83
CA ILE A 195 -10.38 -2.39 -1.18
C ILE A 195 -10.44 -0.93 -0.73
N ILE A 196 -10.80 -0.04 -1.66
CA ILE A 196 -10.97 1.39 -1.38
C ILE A 196 -12.46 1.75 -1.41
N ILE A 197 -12.98 2.21 -0.28
CA ILE A 197 -14.39 2.63 -0.08
C ILE A 197 -14.57 4.15 0.05
#